data_AF-A0A842FY12-F1
#
_entry.id   AF-A0A842FY12-F1
#
_cell.length_a   1.000
_cell.length_b   1.000
_cell.length_c   1.000
_cell.angle_alpha   90.00
_cell.angle_beta   90.00
_cell.angle_gamma   90.00
#
_symmetry.space_group_name_H-M   'P 1'
#
loop_
_entity.id
_entity.type
_entity.pdbx_description
1 polymer ?
#
loop_
_entity_poly.entity_id
_entity_poly.type
_entity_poly.pdbx_seq_one_letter_code
_entity_poly.pdbx_strand_id
1 'polypeptide(L)'
;MKYLKYYHPTESELRISKLLLAKGIIEPSDLTAENILNKFNLFVIEGDFPLSVHGLGIVLPRGLRNFEYRYQFFHEFVHNISHIGDQRKMDKNTRLKQEKQADSMAMYALIPYHMLHLIDFENNTIKNVCEIFGTNSEISNRRMEQIKNNILAHKPNYLEVHTVAFI
;
A
#
# COMPACT_ATOMS: atom_id res chain seq x y z
N MET A 1 -13.53 -16.81 0.75
CA MET A 1 -14.27 -15.53 0.94
C MET A 1 -14.87 -15.32 2.34
N LYS A 2 -14.70 -16.22 3.33
CA LYS A 2 -15.36 -16.14 4.64
C LYS A 2 -14.86 -15.01 5.55
N TYR A 3 -13.65 -14.48 5.36
CA TYR A 3 -13.05 -13.43 6.21
C TYR A 3 -13.36 -12.01 5.73
N LEU A 4 -13.28 -11.77 4.43
CA LEU A 4 -13.55 -10.45 3.85
C LEU A 4 -14.99 -9.97 4.02
N LYS A 5 -15.93 -10.85 4.38
CA LYS A 5 -17.33 -10.44 4.66
C LYS A 5 -17.49 -9.46 5.82
N TYR A 6 -16.51 -9.40 6.72
CA TYR A 6 -16.47 -8.44 7.84
C TYR A 6 -15.35 -7.42 7.68
N TYR A 7 -14.69 -7.41 6.53
CA TYR A 7 -13.72 -6.40 6.19
C TYR A 7 -14.44 -5.21 5.54
N HIS A 8 -14.24 -4.03 6.12
CA HIS A 8 -14.84 -2.79 5.66
C HIS A 8 -13.70 -1.87 5.19
N PRO A 9 -13.35 -1.90 3.88
CA PRO A 9 -12.25 -1.09 3.37
C PRO A 9 -12.51 0.39 3.60
N THR A 10 -11.46 1.15 3.87
CA THR A 10 -11.58 2.60 4.04
C THR A 10 -11.84 3.29 2.70
N GLU A 11 -12.33 4.54 2.73
CA GLU A 11 -12.51 5.32 1.51
C GLU A 11 -11.21 5.49 0.72
N SER A 12 -10.09 5.74 1.40
CA SER A 12 -8.76 5.86 0.79
C SER A 12 -8.33 4.58 0.09
N GLU A 13 -8.56 3.43 0.72
CA GLU A 13 -8.25 2.12 0.15
C GLU A 13 -9.10 1.81 -1.09
N LEU A 14 -10.41 2.08 -1.02
CA LEU A 14 -11.30 1.95 -2.17
C LEU A 14 -10.90 2.88 -3.30
N ARG A 15 -10.53 4.13 -2.99
CA ARG A 15 -10.05 5.11 -3.99
C ARG A 15 -8.80 4.63 -4.69
N ILE A 16 -7.80 4.13 -3.95
CA ILE A 16 -6.56 3.59 -4.52
C ILE A 16 -6.87 2.41 -5.43
N SER A 17 -7.68 1.45 -4.97
CA SER A 17 -8.03 0.29 -5.79
C SER A 17 -8.80 0.65 -7.06
N LYS A 18 -9.76 1.57 -6.98
CA LYS A 18 -10.49 2.06 -8.15
C LYS A 18 -9.55 2.76 -9.15
N LEU A 19 -8.60 3.54 -8.65
CA LEU A 19 -7.64 4.24 -9.49
C LEU A 19 -6.70 3.27 -10.21
N LEU A 20 -6.17 2.26 -9.50
CA LEU A 20 -5.33 1.21 -10.10
C LEU A 20 -6.10 0.43 -11.18
N LEU A 21 -7.32 -0.02 -10.87
CA LEU A 21 -8.20 -0.70 -11.83
C LEU A 21 -8.48 0.16 -13.07
N ALA A 22 -8.77 1.45 -12.90
CA ALA A 22 -9.02 2.36 -14.01
C ALA A 22 -7.79 2.55 -14.93
N LYS A 23 -6.59 2.30 -14.41
CA LYS A 23 -5.34 2.29 -15.15
C LYS A 23 -4.97 0.92 -15.73
N GLY A 24 -5.82 -0.09 -15.52
CA GLY A 24 -5.60 -1.45 -16.00
C GLY A 24 -4.50 -2.18 -15.23
N ILE A 25 -4.36 -1.89 -13.92
CA ILE A 25 -3.55 -2.66 -12.98
C ILE A 25 -4.52 -3.60 -12.27
N ILE A 26 -4.49 -4.87 -12.65
CA ILE A 26 -5.55 -5.86 -12.34
C ILE A 26 -4.97 -7.05 -11.56
N GLU A 27 -3.72 -7.42 -11.83
CA GLU A 27 -3.04 -8.55 -11.19
C GLU A 27 -1.74 -8.15 -10.47
N PRO A 28 -1.22 -8.95 -9.53
CA PRO A 28 -0.04 -8.57 -8.75
C PRO A 28 1.22 -8.29 -9.59
N SER A 29 1.37 -8.95 -10.74
CA SER A 29 2.42 -8.71 -11.74
C SER A 29 2.41 -7.29 -12.31
N ASP A 30 1.26 -6.61 -12.28
CA ASP A 30 1.15 -5.22 -12.72
C ASP A 30 1.77 -4.22 -11.73
N LEU A 31 2.03 -4.63 -10.48
CA LEU A 31 2.52 -3.76 -9.40
C LEU A 31 4.05 -3.58 -9.45
N THR A 32 4.65 -3.61 -10.63
CA THR A 32 6.06 -3.23 -10.81
C THR A 32 6.19 -1.71 -10.87
N ALA A 33 7.29 -1.17 -10.36
CA ALA A 33 7.54 0.27 -10.40
C ALA A 33 7.47 0.82 -11.84
N GLU A 34 8.07 0.10 -12.79
CA GLU A 34 8.04 0.45 -14.21
C GLU A 34 6.61 0.53 -14.77
N ASN A 35 5.78 -0.48 -14.52
CA ASN A 35 4.40 -0.46 -15.02
C ASN A 35 3.58 0.66 -14.38
N ILE A 36 3.72 0.89 -13.06
CA ILE A 36 3.07 2.01 -12.38
C ILE A 36 3.50 3.35 -12.99
N LEU A 37 4.80 3.58 -13.18
CA LEU A 37 5.31 4.81 -13.81
C LEU A 37 4.70 5.03 -15.19
N ASN A 38 4.68 3.99 -16.03
CA ASN A 38 4.12 4.04 -17.38
C ASN A 38 2.61 4.31 -17.37
N LYS A 39 1.82 3.60 -16.57
CA LYS A 39 0.35 3.76 -16.52
C LYS A 39 -0.09 5.12 -15.97
N PHE A 40 0.72 5.72 -15.09
CA PHE A 40 0.45 7.00 -14.48
C PHE A 40 1.16 8.19 -15.15
N ASN A 41 1.94 7.95 -16.20
CA ASN A 41 2.77 8.96 -16.87
C ASN A 41 3.68 9.72 -15.87
N LEU A 42 4.31 8.96 -14.98
CA LEU A 42 5.24 9.47 -13.97
C LEU A 42 6.67 9.08 -14.35
N PHE A 43 7.64 9.78 -13.79
CA PHE A 43 9.04 9.39 -13.81
C PHE A 43 9.56 9.29 -12.37
N VAL A 44 10.66 8.54 -12.21
CA VAL A 44 11.38 8.43 -10.94
C VAL A 44 12.71 9.18 -11.05
N ILE A 45 13.05 9.98 -10.03
CA ILE A 45 14.38 10.57 -9.87
C ILE A 45 15.00 10.01 -8.60
N GLU A 46 16.19 9.42 -8.74
CA GLU A 46 17.00 8.97 -7.62
C GLU A 46 18.13 9.96 -7.33
N GLY A 47 18.13 10.52 -6.12
CA GLY A 47 19.18 11.45 -5.71
C GLY A 47 19.19 11.77 -4.23
N ASP A 48 20.23 12.49 -3.82
CA ASP A 48 20.43 12.93 -2.44
C ASP A 48 19.64 14.23 -2.21
N PHE A 49 18.31 14.14 -2.31
CA PHE A 49 17.41 15.29 -2.19
C PHE A 49 16.61 15.22 -0.88
N PRO A 50 16.30 16.37 -0.25
CA PRO A 50 15.28 16.40 0.80
C PRO A 50 13.91 16.09 0.16
N LEU A 51 13.31 14.95 0.54
CA LEU A 51 12.04 14.29 0.14
C LEU A 51 10.75 15.16 0.13
N SER A 52 10.84 16.43 -0.21
CA SER A 52 9.87 17.46 0.16
C SER A 52 9.19 18.15 -1.03
N VAL A 53 9.41 17.65 -2.25
CA VAL A 53 8.79 18.16 -3.48
C VAL A 53 7.93 17.07 -4.10
N HIS A 54 6.62 17.17 -3.85
CA HIS A 54 5.60 16.26 -4.38
C HIS A 54 4.96 16.86 -5.64
N GLY A 55 4.57 16.03 -6.61
CA GLY A 55 3.81 16.46 -7.80
C GLY A 55 4.63 16.75 -9.06
N LEU A 56 5.96 16.57 -9.02
CA LEU A 56 6.80 16.54 -10.22
C LEU A 56 7.10 15.12 -10.69
N GLY A 57 6.84 14.09 -9.88
CA GLY A 57 7.24 12.71 -10.12
C GLY A 57 7.51 12.00 -8.79
N ILE A 58 8.08 10.78 -8.87
CA ILE A 58 8.50 10.02 -7.69
C ILE A 58 9.96 10.36 -7.41
N VAL A 59 10.28 10.83 -6.19
CA VAL A 59 11.65 11.18 -5.79
C VAL A 59 12.11 10.21 -4.72
N LEU A 60 13.20 9.48 -4.96
CA LEU A 60 13.73 8.48 -4.03
C LEU A 60 15.19 8.76 -3.67
N PRO A 61 15.63 8.42 -2.43
CA PRO A 61 17.04 8.36 -2.09
C PRO A 61 17.79 7.37 -2.98
N ARG A 62 19.07 7.67 -3.25
CA ARG A 62 19.94 6.71 -3.95
C ARG A 62 20.28 5.52 -3.06
N GLY A 63 20.52 4.38 -3.70
CA GLY A 63 21.06 3.20 -3.02
C GLY A 63 20.03 2.38 -2.25
N LEU A 64 18.74 2.75 -2.31
CA LEU A 64 17.66 1.87 -1.86
C LEU A 64 17.70 0.57 -2.68
N ARG A 65 17.48 -0.57 -2.01
CA ARG A 65 17.50 -1.88 -2.66
C ARG A 65 16.27 -2.69 -2.30
N ASN A 66 15.90 -3.58 -3.20
CA ASN A 66 14.89 -4.62 -2.98
C ASN A 66 13.59 -4.04 -2.39
N PHE A 67 13.25 -4.47 -1.19
CA PHE A 67 11.99 -4.13 -0.53
C PHE A 67 11.91 -2.69 -0.04
N GLU A 68 13.04 -2.09 0.34
CA GLU A 68 13.07 -0.70 0.79
C GLU A 68 12.74 0.24 -0.38
N TYR A 69 13.31 -0.04 -1.55
CA TYR A 69 12.95 0.65 -2.78
C TYR A 69 11.46 0.50 -3.08
N ARG A 70 10.93 -0.73 -3.02
CA ARG A 70 9.53 -1.01 -3.32
C ARG A 70 8.59 -0.27 -2.36
N TYR A 71 8.86 -0.30 -1.05
CA TYR A 71 8.05 0.43 -0.08
C TYR A 71 8.07 1.94 -0.36
N GLN A 72 9.27 2.52 -0.49
CA GLN A 72 9.42 3.96 -0.68
C GLN A 72 8.82 4.42 -2.01
N PHE A 73 8.97 3.63 -3.07
CA PHE A 73 8.31 3.90 -4.35
C PHE A 73 6.80 4.02 -4.18
N PHE A 74 6.15 3.07 -3.50
CA PHE A 74 4.71 3.10 -3.31
C PHE A 74 4.26 4.18 -2.31
N HIS A 75 5.09 4.54 -1.32
CA HIS A 75 4.87 5.67 -0.42
C HIS A 75 4.82 7.00 -1.20
N GLU A 76 5.83 7.26 -2.01
CA GLU A 76 5.91 8.47 -2.84
C GLU A 76 4.86 8.47 -3.96
N PHE A 77 4.52 7.31 -4.50
CA PHE A 77 3.41 7.16 -5.44
C PHE A 77 2.10 7.61 -4.80
N VAL A 78 1.77 7.16 -3.58
CA VAL A 78 0.52 7.57 -2.92
C VAL A 78 0.51 9.05 -2.56
N HIS A 79 1.67 9.65 -2.26
CA HIS A 79 1.79 11.11 -2.15
C HIS A 79 1.35 11.80 -3.43
N ASN A 80 1.85 11.37 -4.59
CA ASN A 80 1.52 11.98 -5.88
C ASN A 80 0.03 11.86 -6.27
N ILE A 81 -0.65 10.76 -5.93
CA ILE A 81 -2.05 10.53 -6.32
C ILE A 81 -3.09 10.97 -5.27
N SER A 82 -2.67 11.22 -4.03
CA SER A 82 -3.58 11.47 -2.90
C SER A 82 -3.38 12.84 -2.24
N HIS A 83 -2.19 13.42 -2.34
CA HIS A 83 -1.85 14.68 -1.68
C HIS A 83 -1.50 15.78 -2.68
N ILE A 84 -1.84 17.02 -2.34
CA ILE A 84 -1.48 18.22 -3.10
C ILE A 84 -0.76 19.17 -2.15
N GLY A 85 0.32 19.81 -2.62
CA GLY A 85 1.01 20.88 -1.90
C GLY A 85 2.52 20.69 -1.79
N ASP A 86 3.21 21.79 -1.49
CA ASP A 86 4.65 21.82 -1.24
C ASP A 86 4.90 21.63 0.27
N GLN A 87 5.37 20.45 0.68
CA GLN A 87 5.61 20.12 2.08
C GLN A 87 6.64 21.04 2.75
N ARG A 88 7.50 21.73 1.99
CA ARG A 88 8.44 22.72 2.53
C ARG A 88 7.73 23.96 3.05
N LYS A 89 6.54 24.24 2.52
CA LYS A 89 5.68 25.38 2.88
C LYS A 89 4.54 24.99 3.82
N MET A 90 4.44 23.71 4.15
CA MET A 90 3.39 23.14 4.98
C MET A 90 3.79 23.19 6.46
N ASP A 91 2.82 23.43 7.35
CA ASP A 91 3.09 23.35 8.78
C ASP A 91 3.41 21.90 9.21
N LYS A 92 4.14 21.78 10.32
CA LYS A 92 4.63 20.49 10.83
C LYS A 92 3.50 19.49 11.09
N ASN A 93 2.34 19.94 11.57
CA ASN A 93 1.25 19.04 11.95
C ASN A 93 0.55 18.51 10.71
N THR A 94 0.31 19.35 9.71
CA THR A 94 -0.28 18.90 8.44
C THR A 94 0.67 17.96 7.71
N ARG A 95 1.98 18.24 7.69
CA ARG A 95 2.98 17.34 7.11
C ARG A 95 2.98 15.98 7.80
N LEU A 96 3.03 15.95 9.13
CA LEU A 96 3.01 14.69 9.89
C LEU A 96 1.72 13.88 9.66
N LYS A 97 0.58 14.54 9.46
CA LYS A 97 -0.67 13.86 9.11
C LYS A 97 -0.60 13.22 7.72
N GLN A 98 -0.04 13.93 6.73
CA GLN A 98 0.12 13.39 5.38
C GLN A 98 1.07 12.18 5.35
N GLU A 99 2.20 12.24 6.07
CA GLU A 99 3.13 11.10 6.16
C GLU A 99 2.45 9.86 6.75
N LYS A 100 1.73 10.00 7.87
CA LYS A 100 0.99 8.88 8.50
C LYS A 100 -0.09 8.31 7.57
N GLN A 101 -0.73 9.17 6.78
CA GLN A 101 -1.70 8.74 5.78
C GLN A 101 -1.01 7.98 4.65
N ALA A 102 0.12 8.50 4.13
CA ALA A 102 0.90 7.86 3.09
C ALA A 102 1.44 6.49 3.53
N ASP A 103 1.95 6.35 4.76
CA ASP A 103 2.40 5.06 5.32
C ASP A 103 1.29 3.99 5.27
N SER A 104 0.06 4.40 5.57
CA SER A 104 -1.10 3.51 5.54
C SER A 104 -1.54 3.22 4.11
N MET A 105 -1.57 4.24 3.26
CA MET A 105 -1.97 4.13 1.85
C MET A 105 -0.98 3.33 1.00
N ALA A 106 0.32 3.37 1.32
CA ALA A 106 1.34 2.57 0.65
C ALA A 106 1.00 1.07 0.74
N MET A 107 0.50 0.61 1.89
CA MET A 107 0.03 -0.77 2.06
C MET A 107 -1.15 -1.11 1.14
N TYR A 108 -2.07 -0.16 0.95
CA TYR A 108 -3.20 -0.33 0.02
C TYR A 108 -2.77 -0.35 -1.45
N ALA A 109 -1.65 0.29 -1.80
CA ALA A 109 -1.10 0.24 -3.15
C ALA A 109 -0.25 -1.01 -3.38
N LEU A 110 0.49 -1.47 -2.36
CA LEU A 110 1.31 -2.69 -2.40
C LEU A 110 0.49 -3.97 -2.42
N ILE A 111 -0.62 -4.01 -1.68
CA ILE A 111 -1.56 -5.15 -1.63
C ILE A 111 -2.98 -4.59 -1.73
N PRO A 112 -3.45 -4.33 -2.97
CA PRO A 112 -4.72 -3.65 -3.22
C PRO A 112 -5.95 -4.42 -2.80
N TYR A 113 -6.97 -3.69 -2.36
CA TYR A 113 -8.26 -4.26 -1.95
C TYR A 113 -8.86 -5.18 -3.02
N HIS A 114 -8.88 -4.74 -4.28
CA HIS A 114 -9.43 -5.52 -5.37
C HIS A 114 -8.68 -6.84 -5.64
N MET A 115 -7.45 -6.98 -5.15
CA MET A 115 -6.63 -8.19 -5.26
C MET A 115 -6.66 -9.07 -4.00
N LEU A 116 -7.32 -8.65 -2.91
CA LEU A 116 -7.37 -9.46 -1.68
C LEU A 116 -8.04 -10.83 -1.86
N HIS A 117 -8.85 -10.99 -2.90
CA HIS A 117 -9.46 -12.27 -3.23
C HIS A 117 -8.44 -13.35 -3.65
N LEU A 118 -7.21 -12.94 -4.02
CA LEU A 118 -6.10 -13.83 -4.34
C LEU A 118 -5.44 -14.45 -3.10
N ILE A 119 -5.73 -13.91 -1.91
CA ILE A 119 -5.20 -14.42 -0.65
C ILE A 119 -6.21 -15.42 -0.08
N ASP A 120 -5.78 -16.67 0.05
CA ASP A 120 -6.48 -17.64 0.88
C ASP A 120 -6.12 -17.40 2.35
N PHE A 121 -6.93 -16.60 3.03
CA PHE A 121 -6.73 -16.24 4.44
C PHE A 121 -6.71 -17.45 5.40
N GLU A 122 -7.16 -18.64 5.00
CA GLU A 122 -7.11 -19.83 5.86
C GLU A 122 -5.78 -20.59 5.71
N ASN A 123 -5.27 -20.68 4.49
CA ASN A 123 -4.19 -21.61 4.15
C ASN A 123 -2.88 -20.96 3.72
N ASN A 124 -2.92 -19.75 3.16
CA ASN A 124 -1.69 -19.08 2.78
C ASN A 124 -0.90 -18.70 4.06
N THR A 125 0.40 -18.62 3.92
CA THR A 125 1.32 -18.08 4.93
C THR A 125 1.77 -16.69 4.52
N ILE A 126 2.37 -15.92 5.44
CA ILE A 126 3.00 -14.63 5.09
C ILE A 126 3.98 -14.78 3.93
N LYS A 127 4.72 -15.89 3.87
CA LYS A 127 5.61 -16.20 2.75
C LYS A 127 4.85 -16.28 1.42
N ASN A 128 3.67 -16.91 1.40
CA ASN A 128 2.87 -16.96 0.18
C ASN A 128 2.34 -15.59 -0.23
N VAL A 129 1.93 -14.74 0.72
CA VAL A 129 1.52 -13.36 0.41
C VAL A 129 2.70 -12.54 -0.13
N CYS A 130 3.90 -12.74 0.42
CA CYS A 130 5.13 -12.14 -0.10
C CYS A 130 5.37 -12.55 -1.56
N GLU A 131 5.23 -13.85 -1.86
CA GLU A 131 5.38 -14.41 -3.20
C GLU A 131 4.34 -13.86 -4.18
N ILE A 132 3.06 -13.81 -3.79
CA ILE A 132 1.97 -13.29 -4.64
C ILE A 132 2.22 -11.83 -5.03
N PHE A 133 2.58 -10.97 -4.07
CA PHE A 133 2.66 -9.53 -4.29
C PHE A 133 4.09 -8.99 -4.51
N GLY A 134 5.09 -9.87 -4.54
CA GLY A 134 6.50 -9.49 -4.63
C GLY A 134 6.94 -8.57 -3.49
N THR A 135 6.47 -8.83 -2.27
CA THR A 135 6.78 -8.03 -1.06
C THR A 135 7.65 -8.83 -0.07
N ASN A 136 8.06 -8.21 1.04
CA ASN A 136 8.68 -8.92 2.15
C ASN A 136 7.67 -9.18 3.28
N SER A 137 8.13 -9.95 4.27
CA SER A 137 7.35 -10.30 5.44
C SER A 137 6.90 -9.06 6.22
N GLU A 138 7.71 -8.02 6.32
CA GLU A 138 7.36 -6.80 7.03
C GLU A 138 6.15 -6.09 6.41
N ILE A 139 6.20 -5.81 5.10
CA ILE A 139 5.09 -5.19 4.35
C ILE A 139 3.84 -6.08 4.42
N SER A 140 4.01 -7.37 4.15
CA SER A 140 2.90 -8.32 4.17
C SER A 140 2.23 -8.39 5.55
N ASN A 141 3.02 -8.49 6.63
CA ASN A 141 2.50 -8.49 7.99
C ASN A 141 1.76 -7.20 8.31
N ARG A 142 2.34 -6.03 8.03
CA ARG A 142 1.67 -4.73 8.26
C ARG A 142 0.31 -4.67 7.57
N ARG A 143 0.21 -5.14 6.33
CA ARG A 143 -1.07 -5.19 5.62
C ARG A 143 -2.04 -6.17 6.26
N MET A 144 -1.59 -7.38 6.61
CA MET A 144 -2.45 -8.38 7.24
C MET A 144 -2.96 -7.90 8.60
N GLU A 145 -2.14 -7.21 9.38
CA GLU A 145 -2.54 -6.56 10.63
C GLU A 145 -3.58 -5.47 10.43
N GLN A 146 -3.45 -4.62 9.39
CA GLN A 146 -4.49 -3.64 9.05
C GLN A 146 -5.83 -4.31 8.75
N ILE A 147 -5.81 -5.42 8.00
CA ILE A 147 -7.01 -6.19 7.66
C ILE A 147 -7.62 -6.83 8.92
N LYS A 148 -6.79 -7.46 9.76
CA LYS A 148 -7.18 -8.03 11.06
C LYS A 148 -7.84 -7.00 11.95
N ASN A 149 -7.18 -5.86 12.17
CA ASN A 149 -7.67 -4.80 13.05
C ASN A 149 -8.97 -4.20 12.54
N ASN A 150 -9.11 -4.04 11.22
CA ASN A 150 -10.37 -3.61 10.62
C ASN A 150 -11.49 -4.62 10.88
N ILE A 151 -11.25 -5.92 10.68
CA ILE A 151 -12.25 -6.96 10.96
C ILE A 151 -12.64 -6.96 12.44
N LEU A 152 -11.68 -6.88 13.36
CA LEU A 152 -11.94 -6.85 14.79
C LEU A 152 -12.75 -5.62 15.22
N ALA A 153 -12.48 -4.45 14.63
CA ALA A 153 -13.25 -3.25 14.91
C ALA A 153 -14.73 -3.38 14.53
N HIS A 154 -15.05 -4.14 13.50
CA HIS A 154 -16.43 -4.35 13.02
C HIS A 154 -17.08 -5.63 13.58
N LYS A 155 -16.27 -6.61 13.97
CA LYS A 155 -16.72 -7.88 14.55
C LYS A 155 -15.70 -8.44 15.55
N PRO A 156 -15.69 -7.96 16.81
CA PRO A 156 -14.66 -8.25 17.80
C PRO A 156 -14.44 -9.74 18.08
N ASN A 157 -15.50 -10.55 18.15
CA ASN A 157 -15.41 -11.97 18.56
C ASN A 157 -15.13 -12.92 17.38
N TYR A 158 -14.82 -12.41 16.18
CA TYR A 158 -14.77 -13.27 14.99
C TYR A 158 -13.50 -14.12 14.91
N LEU A 159 -12.36 -13.55 15.31
CA LEU A 159 -11.06 -14.21 15.18
C LEU A 159 -10.73 -15.12 16.36
N GLU A 160 -11.39 -14.96 17.51
CA GLU A 160 -11.24 -15.85 18.66
C GLU A 160 -11.79 -17.26 18.40
N VAL A 161 -12.74 -17.38 17.47
CA VAL A 161 -13.40 -18.65 17.09
C VAL A 161 -12.78 -19.28 15.83
N HIS A 162 -11.98 -18.50 15.09
CA HIS A 162 -11.40 -18.90 13.82
C HIS A 162 -9.93 -18.51 13.78
N THR A 163 -9.05 -19.45 14.12
CA THR A 163 -7.60 -19.29 13.96
C THR A 163 -7.29 -19.00 12.49
N VAL A 164 -6.62 -17.88 12.22
CA VAL A 164 -6.17 -17.50 10.88
C VAL A 164 -4.68 -17.74 10.84
N ALA A 165 -4.17 -18.41 9.80
CA ALA A 165 -2.76 -18.79 9.68
C ALA A 165 -1.77 -17.59 9.65
N PHE A 166 -2.30 -16.37 9.60
CA PHE A 166 -1.60 -15.09 9.43
C PHE A 166 -1.68 -14.14 10.63
N ILE A 167 -2.43 -14.50 11.68
CA ILE A 167 -2.95 -13.60 12.72
C ILE A 167 -2.45 -14.00 14.10
#